data_AF-A0A1R3K996-F1
#
_entry.id   AF-A0A1R3K996-F1
#
_cell.length_a   1.000
_cell.length_b   1.000
_cell.length_c   1.000
_cell.angle_alpha   90.00
_cell.angle_beta   90.00
_cell.angle_gamma   90.00
#
_symmetry.space_group_name_H-M   'P 1'
#
loop_
_entity.id
_entity.type
_entity.pdbx_description
1 polymer ?
#
loop_
_entity_poly.entity_id
_entity_poly.type
_entity_poly.pdbx_seq_one_letter_code
_entity_poly.pdbx_strand_id
1 'polypeptide(L)'
;MAIPFSETLPSAVLLLLAALFALTPTAESCCSDAMATSLLSSGFTRFLYTLHAHNLTAAASSSRLTYLAPPDTTLMNHNLDYESLRSHISTDGALTYQSLLALSPNTTLSTLRRRTSLVVGTDGEKVSFNEVLVSVPNLYVDGSCVVHGVDGPLVPISSPPIDDSPIMATRKFRVVPKRQTLQISTYSRFIRRATAPNVTKKDAKPGFP
;
A
#
# COMPACT_ATOMS: atom_id res chain seq x y z
N MET A 1 11.19 61.97 -30.17
CA MET A 1 9.73 62.02 -29.93
C MET A 1 9.37 60.73 -29.22
N ALA A 2 9.34 60.76 -27.88
CA ALA A 2 9.04 59.60 -27.04
C ALA A 2 7.63 59.80 -26.47
N ILE A 3 6.75 58.83 -26.69
CA ILE A 3 5.39 58.81 -26.14
C ILE A 3 5.50 58.11 -24.78
N PRO A 4 5.21 58.76 -23.64
CA PRO A 4 5.11 58.05 -22.38
C PRO A 4 3.72 57.42 -22.28
N PHE A 5 3.64 56.10 -22.44
CA PHE A 5 2.47 55.33 -22.04
C PHE A 5 2.52 55.14 -20.52
N SER A 6 1.90 56.05 -19.78
CA SER A 6 1.53 55.83 -18.38
C SER A 6 0.01 55.71 -18.27
N GLU A 7 -0.52 54.59 -18.75
CA GLU A 7 -1.92 54.22 -18.52
C GLU A 7 -2.03 53.67 -17.09
N THR A 8 -2.37 54.54 -16.14
CA THR A 8 -2.72 54.11 -14.78
C THR A 8 -4.05 53.36 -14.84
N LEU A 9 -4.02 52.04 -14.64
CA LEU A 9 -5.22 51.23 -14.59
C LEU A 9 -6.18 51.78 -13.51
N PRO A 10 -7.48 51.93 -13.80
CA PRO A 10 -8.44 52.44 -12.84
C PRO A 10 -8.55 51.49 -11.64
N SER A 11 -8.71 52.03 -10.44
CA SER A 11 -8.79 51.28 -9.17
C SER A 11 -9.80 50.12 -9.21
N ALA A 12 -10.89 50.27 -9.98
CA ALA A 12 -11.88 49.21 -10.19
C ALA A 12 -11.31 47.99 -10.93
N VAL A 13 -10.41 48.17 -11.89
CA VAL A 13 -9.74 47.08 -12.61
C VAL A 13 -8.73 46.39 -11.69
N LEU A 14 -8.02 47.14 -10.85
CA LEU A 14 -7.13 46.56 -9.84
C LEU A 14 -7.91 45.75 -8.79
N LEU A 15 -9.05 46.26 -8.33
CA LEU A 15 -9.96 45.54 -7.42
C LEU A 15 -10.57 44.30 -8.09
N LEU A 16 -10.93 44.38 -9.37
CA LEU A 16 -11.44 43.24 -10.13
C LEU A 16 -10.35 42.18 -10.32
N LEU A 17 -9.12 42.56 -10.63
CA LEU A 17 -7.98 41.64 -10.74
C LEU A 17 -7.62 41.02 -9.39
N ALA A 18 -7.66 41.79 -8.30
CA ALA A 18 -7.44 41.28 -6.95
C ALA A 18 -8.57 40.35 -6.51
N ALA A 19 -9.82 40.66 -6.86
CA ALA A 19 -10.96 39.78 -6.63
C ALA A 19 -10.86 38.51 -7.48
N LEU A 20 -10.45 38.60 -8.75
CA LEU A 20 -10.21 37.42 -9.60
C LEU A 20 -9.08 36.55 -9.03
N PHE A 21 -8.01 37.13 -8.50
CA PHE A 21 -6.96 36.40 -7.77
C PHE A 21 -7.45 35.79 -6.45
N ALA A 22 -8.40 36.44 -5.76
CA ALA A 22 -9.02 35.91 -4.55
C ALA A 22 -10.13 34.87 -4.83
N LEU A 23 -10.70 34.88 -6.04
CA LEU A 23 -11.70 33.93 -6.53
C LEU A 23 -11.10 32.78 -7.34
N THR A 24 -9.82 32.84 -7.73
CA THR A 24 -9.15 31.62 -8.17
C THR A 24 -9.11 30.71 -6.95
N PRO A 25 -9.81 29.56 -6.94
CA PRO A 25 -9.45 28.54 -5.97
C PRO A 25 -7.97 28.32 -6.18
N THR A 26 -7.14 28.60 -5.17
CA THR A 26 -5.84 27.95 -5.09
C THR A 26 -6.19 26.49 -5.30
N ALA A 27 -5.81 25.93 -6.44
CA ALA A 27 -5.89 24.50 -6.65
C ALA A 27 -4.95 23.94 -5.59
N GLU A 28 -5.48 23.71 -4.39
CA GLU A 28 -4.76 23.08 -3.32
C GLU A 28 -4.41 21.72 -3.87
N SER A 29 -3.13 21.57 -4.23
CA SER A 29 -2.62 20.30 -4.70
C SER A 29 -2.90 19.30 -3.59
N CYS A 30 -3.72 18.31 -3.90
CA CYS A 30 -4.15 17.25 -3.00
C CYS A 30 -3.04 16.29 -2.54
N CYS A 31 -1.79 16.56 -2.88
CA CYS A 31 -0.63 15.98 -2.21
C CYS A 31 -0.20 16.98 -1.15
N SER A 32 0.01 16.57 0.10
CA SER A 32 0.83 17.45 0.96
C SER A 32 2.16 17.63 0.25
N ASP A 33 2.64 18.88 0.15
CA ASP A 33 3.94 19.17 -0.47
C ASP A 33 5.06 18.33 0.17
N ALA A 34 4.89 18.03 1.47
CA ALA A 34 5.71 17.08 2.22
C ALA A 34 5.67 15.62 1.70
N MET A 35 4.51 15.10 1.30
CA MET A 35 4.43 13.77 0.67
C MET A 35 5.14 13.79 -0.69
N ALA A 36 4.84 14.79 -1.52
CA ALA A 36 5.45 14.90 -2.85
C ALA A 36 6.98 14.97 -2.76
N THR A 37 7.51 15.83 -1.90
CA THR A 37 8.96 15.96 -1.67
C THR A 37 9.59 14.66 -1.16
N SER A 38 8.92 13.92 -0.26
CA SER A 38 9.40 12.63 0.26
C SER A 38 9.51 11.57 -0.85
N LEU A 39 8.50 11.46 -1.73
CA LEU A 39 8.53 10.51 -2.84
C LEU A 39 9.55 10.90 -3.92
N LEU A 40 9.62 12.18 -4.28
CA LEU A 40 10.54 12.69 -5.29
C LEU A 40 12.01 12.50 -4.88
N SER A 41 12.34 12.84 -3.63
CA SER A 41 13.72 12.74 -3.12
C SER A 41 14.19 11.29 -2.93
N SER A 42 13.26 10.32 -2.86
CA SER A 42 13.56 8.92 -2.53
C SER A 42 13.44 7.96 -3.72
N GLY A 43 13.19 8.45 -4.94
CA GLY A 43 13.14 7.62 -6.16
C GLY A 43 11.81 6.89 -6.38
N PHE A 44 10.70 7.47 -5.91
CA PHE A 44 9.32 6.98 -6.12
C PHE A 44 8.50 7.93 -7.01
N THR A 45 9.18 8.57 -7.97
CA THR A 45 8.64 9.68 -8.76
C THR A 45 7.52 9.23 -9.69
N ARG A 46 7.65 8.05 -10.31
CA ARG A 46 6.64 7.49 -11.20
C ARG A 46 5.35 7.17 -10.47
N PHE A 47 5.45 6.64 -9.26
CA PHE A 47 4.28 6.38 -8.41
C PHE A 47 3.56 7.67 -8.03
N LEU A 48 4.30 8.72 -7.66
CA LEU A 48 3.73 10.03 -7.38
C LEU A 48 2.99 10.61 -8.61
N TYR A 49 3.62 10.57 -9.78
CA TYR A 49 3.01 11.11 -10.99
C TYR A 49 1.76 10.32 -11.42
N THR A 50 1.76 8.99 -11.28
CA THR A 50 0.56 8.20 -11.60
C THR A 50 -0.57 8.48 -10.60
N LEU A 51 -0.27 8.66 -9.31
CA LEU A 51 -1.27 9.10 -8.32
C LEU A 51 -1.88 10.45 -8.69
N HIS A 52 -1.05 11.43 -9.04
CA HIS A 52 -1.51 12.76 -9.42
C HIS A 52 -2.34 12.73 -10.72
N ALA A 53 -1.88 11.99 -11.73
CA ALA A 53 -2.59 11.88 -13.01
C ALA A 53 -4.00 11.30 -12.89
N HIS A 54 -4.25 10.47 -11.86
CA HIS A 54 -5.55 9.85 -11.61
C HIS A 54 -6.32 10.47 -10.42
N ASN A 55 -5.87 11.62 -9.90
CA ASN A 55 -6.47 12.31 -8.75
C ASN A 55 -6.61 11.43 -7.49
N LEU A 56 -5.72 10.45 -7.29
CA LEU A 56 -5.75 9.54 -6.14
C LEU A 56 -5.01 10.08 -4.91
N THR A 57 -4.38 11.25 -5.03
CA THR A 57 -3.88 12.02 -3.90
C THR A 57 -5.02 12.76 -3.18
N ALA A 58 -6.04 13.21 -3.92
CA ALA A 58 -7.24 13.89 -3.40
C ALA A 58 -8.18 13.01 -2.59
N ALA A 59 -8.18 11.70 -2.89
CA ALA A 59 -9.01 10.73 -2.20
C ALA A 59 -8.67 10.60 -0.70
N ALA A 60 -7.50 11.06 -0.26
CA ALA A 60 -7.08 11.05 1.14
C ALA A 60 -7.79 12.10 2.01
N SER A 61 -8.48 13.09 1.42
CA SER A 61 -9.04 14.22 2.19
C SER A 61 -10.16 13.84 3.17
N SER A 62 -10.84 12.70 2.98
CA SER A 62 -11.88 12.20 3.89
C SER A 62 -11.57 10.80 4.46
N SER A 63 -10.72 10.02 3.79
CA SER A 63 -10.39 8.64 4.15
C SER A 63 -8.92 8.52 4.55
N ARG A 64 -8.63 7.80 5.64
CA ARG A 64 -7.26 7.52 6.05
C ARG A 64 -6.69 6.37 5.22
N LEU A 65 -5.58 6.61 4.51
CA LEU A 65 -5.06 5.68 3.49
C LEU A 65 -3.63 5.25 3.78
N THR A 66 -3.30 4.03 3.36
CA THR A 66 -1.91 3.54 3.31
C THR A 66 -1.52 3.29 1.85
N TYR A 67 -0.49 3.98 1.38
CA TYR A 67 0.06 3.85 0.03
C TYR A 67 1.29 2.94 0.04
N LEU A 68 1.34 2.00 -0.90
CA LEU A 68 2.45 1.07 -1.08
C LEU A 68 3.16 1.39 -2.39
N ALA A 69 4.24 2.19 -2.32
CA ALA A 69 4.91 2.74 -3.49
C ALA A 69 6.05 1.81 -3.97
N PRO A 70 6.00 1.25 -5.19
CA PRO A 70 7.14 0.60 -5.81
C PRO A 70 8.16 1.66 -6.30
N PRO A 71 9.48 1.42 -6.16
CA PRO A 71 10.50 2.36 -6.60
C PRO A 71 10.59 2.41 -8.13
N ASP A 72 11.06 3.53 -8.66
CA ASP A 72 11.13 3.78 -10.11
C ASP A 72 11.94 2.71 -10.87
N THR A 73 12.94 2.13 -10.20
CA THR A 73 13.78 1.02 -10.71
C THR A 73 13.00 -0.25 -11.02
N THR A 74 11.89 -0.50 -10.32
CA THR A 74 11.04 -1.68 -10.52
C THR A 74 9.97 -1.45 -11.60
N LEU A 75 9.71 -0.20 -11.96
CA LEU A 75 8.71 0.21 -12.94
C LEU A 75 9.30 0.45 -14.34
N MET A 76 10.58 0.17 -14.57
CA MET A 76 11.29 0.57 -15.80
C MET A 76 10.54 0.24 -17.10
N ASN A 77 9.96 -0.95 -17.20
CA ASN A 77 9.29 -1.44 -18.41
C ASN A 77 7.76 -1.40 -18.34
N HIS A 78 7.17 -0.93 -17.22
CA HIS A 78 5.74 -0.99 -16.99
C HIS A 78 5.29 0.14 -16.07
N ASN A 79 4.37 0.98 -16.54
CA ASN A 79 3.70 1.98 -15.71
C ASN A 79 2.49 1.35 -15.03
N LEU A 80 2.21 1.71 -13.77
CA LEU A 80 0.98 1.26 -13.12
C LEU A 80 -0.24 1.86 -13.86
N ASP A 81 -1.11 1.01 -14.38
CA ASP A 81 -2.42 1.44 -14.87
C ASP A 81 -3.34 1.82 -13.69
N TYR A 82 -4.51 2.39 -13.98
CA TYR A 82 -5.41 2.88 -12.94
C TYR A 82 -5.82 1.80 -11.94
N GLU A 83 -6.14 0.58 -12.40
CA GLU A 83 -6.58 -0.49 -11.53
C GLU A 83 -5.43 -1.10 -10.72
N SER A 84 -4.23 -1.22 -11.30
CA SER A 84 -3.03 -1.63 -10.54
C SER A 84 -2.68 -0.58 -9.49
N LEU A 85 -2.72 0.71 -9.85
CA LEU A 85 -2.48 1.80 -8.89
C LEU A 85 -3.43 1.74 -7.70
N ARG A 86 -4.71 1.45 -7.93
CA ARG A 86 -5.71 1.31 -6.86
C ARG A 86 -5.47 0.10 -5.95
N SER A 87 -4.83 -0.96 -6.42
CA SER A 87 -4.40 -2.06 -5.56
C SER A 87 -3.19 -1.75 -4.67
N HIS A 88 -2.47 -0.66 -4.97
CA HIS A 88 -1.38 -0.15 -4.13
C HIS A 88 -1.87 0.77 -3.00
N ILE A 89 -3.18 0.95 -2.84
CA ILE A 89 -3.77 1.86 -1.87
C ILE A 89 -4.70 1.06 -0.96
N SER A 90 -4.37 0.96 0.32
CA SER A 90 -5.24 0.37 1.34
C SER A 90 -6.17 1.41 1.94
N THR A 91 -7.42 0.99 2.21
CA THR A 91 -8.48 1.81 2.78
C THR A 91 -8.72 1.55 4.27
N ASP A 92 -7.93 0.69 4.91
CA ASP A 92 -8.13 0.29 6.30
C ASP A 92 -7.46 1.23 7.33
N GLY A 93 -7.06 2.42 6.86
CA GLY A 93 -6.45 3.45 7.67
C GLY A 93 -5.06 3.86 7.19
N ALA A 94 -4.52 4.85 7.89
CA ALA A 94 -3.14 5.32 7.76
C ALA A 94 -2.27 4.50 8.73
N LEU A 95 -1.84 3.32 8.29
CA LEU A 95 -1.15 2.33 9.12
C LEU A 95 0.35 2.61 9.08
N THR A 96 0.93 2.97 10.22
CA THR A 96 2.39 3.10 10.34
C THR A 96 3.06 1.73 10.29
N TYR A 97 4.37 1.69 10.06
CA TYR A 97 5.12 0.43 10.04
C TYR A 97 4.99 -0.34 11.36
N GLN A 98 4.99 0.37 12.50
CA GLN A 98 4.77 -0.24 13.81
C GLN A 98 3.37 -0.86 13.93
N SER A 99 2.36 -0.19 13.38
CA SER A 99 0.99 -0.71 13.32
C SER A 99 0.91 -1.97 12.46
N LEU A 100 1.63 -2.00 11.33
CA LEU A 100 1.70 -3.16 10.44
C LEU A 100 2.40 -4.35 11.09
N LEU A 101 3.50 -4.14 11.82
CA LEU A 101 4.19 -5.19 12.56
C LEU A 101 3.32 -5.83 13.64
N ALA A 102 2.40 -5.06 14.22
CA ALA A 102 1.48 -5.53 15.25
C ALA A 102 0.29 -6.33 14.69
N LEU A 103 0.08 -6.34 13.37
CA LEU A 103 -0.96 -7.15 12.76
C LEU A 103 -0.62 -8.64 12.86
N SER A 104 -1.65 -9.48 12.94
CA SER A 104 -1.47 -10.91 12.79
C SER A 104 -1.00 -11.27 11.37
N PRO A 105 -0.12 -12.27 11.19
CA PRO A 105 0.20 -12.76 9.86
C PRO A 105 -1.07 -13.26 9.16
N ASN A 106 -1.14 -13.04 7.85
CA ASN A 106 -2.29 -13.28 6.97
C ASN A 106 -3.51 -12.37 7.21
N THR A 107 -3.33 -11.25 7.93
CA THR A 107 -4.38 -10.21 7.97
C THR A 107 -4.64 -9.72 6.55
N THR A 108 -5.92 -9.65 6.16
CA THR A 108 -6.33 -9.12 4.86
C THR A 108 -6.73 -7.67 4.99
N LEU A 109 -6.09 -6.80 4.22
CA LEU A 109 -6.45 -5.39 4.11
C LEU A 109 -7.23 -5.11 2.83
N SER A 110 -8.27 -4.29 2.92
CA SER A 110 -9.03 -3.81 1.78
C SER A 110 -8.21 -2.80 0.97
N THR A 111 -8.39 -2.85 -0.36
CA THR A 111 -7.77 -1.90 -1.29
C THR A 111 -8.79 -0.98 -1.92
N LEU A 112 -8.33 0.12 -2.52
CA LEU A 112 -9.19 1.03 -3.28
C LEU A 112 -9.75 0.38 -4.55
N ARG A 113 -9.11 -0.68 -5.05
CA ARG A 113 -9.64 -1.52 -6.13
C ARG A 113 -10.69 -2.47 -5.56
N ARG A 114 -11.85 -2.55 -6.23
CA ARG A 114 -12.97 -3.39 -5.75
C ARG A 114 -12.59 -4.87 -5.82
N ARG A 115 -12.99 -5.63 -4.79
CA ARG A 115 -12.80 -7.09 -4.69
C ARG A 115 -11.34 -7.55 -4.75
N THR A 116 -10.43 -6.70 -4.28
CA THR A 116 -9.01 -7.04 -4.13
C THR A 116 -8.54 -6.69 -2.73
N SER A 117 -7.69 -7.55 -2.19
CA SER A 117 -7.14 -7.41 -0.85
C SER A 117 -5.63 -7.59 -0.85
N LEU A 118 -5.00 -7.01 0.17
CA LEU A 118 -3.59 -7.21 0.48
C LEU A 118 -3.49 -8.18 1.64
N VAL A 119 -2.72 -9.25 1.47
CA VAL A 119 -2.42 -10.20 2.54
C VAL A 119 -1.13 -9.75 3.20
N VAL A 120 -1.21 -9.44 4.49
CA VAL A 120 -0.06 -9.02 5.30
C VAL A 120 0.75 -10.25 5.71
N GLY A 121 2.01 -10.32 5.30
CA GLY A 121 3.00 -11.20 5.88
C GLY A 121 3.79 -10.43 6.95
N THR A 122 3.99 -11.03 8.12
CA THR A 122 4.85 -10.46 9.17
C THR A 122 5.47 -11.57 10.02
N ASP A 123 6.73 -11.39 10.38
CA ASP A 123 7.46 -12.22 11.35
C ASP A 123 7.73 -11.46 12.67
N GLY A 124 7.17 -10.25 12.81
CA GLY A 124 7.40 -9.34 13.94
C GLY A 124 8.59 -8.39 13.75
N GLU A 125 9.40 -8.57 12.70
CA GLU A 125 10.51 -7.68 12.34
C GLU A 125 10.32 -7.05 10.96
N LYS A 126 9.78 -7.82 10.03
CA LYS A 126 9.55 -7.45 8.63
C LYS A 126 8.09 -7.56 8.27
N VAL A 127 7.66 -6.68 7.37
CA VAL A 127 6.31 -6.70 6.78
C VAL A 127 6.41 -6.94 5.28
N SER A 128 5.52 -7.77 4.76
CA SER A 128 5.25 -7.93 3.33
C SER A 128 3.76 -7.78 3.04
N PHE A 129 3.44 -7.42 1.80
CA PHE A 129 2.10 -7.42 1.26
C PHE A 129 2.08 -8.29 0.01
N ASN A 130 1.25 -9.33 -0.01
CA ASN A 130 1.22 -10.31 -1.11
C ASN A 130 2.63 -10.80 -1.48
N GLU A 131 3.44 -11.15 -0.48
CA GLU A 131 4.85 -11.58 -0.61
C GLU A 131 5.84 -10.52 -1.09
N VAL A 132 5.42 -9.26 -1.28
CA VAL A 132 6.32 -8.13 -1.59
C VAL A 132 6.73 -7.42 -0.31
N LEU A 133 8.02 -7.39 -0.01
CA LEU A 133 8.55 -6.77 1.21
C LEU A 133 8.40 -5.24 1.20
N VAL A 134 8.20 -4.68 2.39
CA VAL A 134 8.35 -3.24 2.65
C VAL A 134 9.85 -2.95 2.79
N SER A 135 10.45 -2.27 1.81
CA SER A 135 11.86 -1.85 1.86
C SER A 135 12.07 -0.51 2.54
N VAL A 136 11.12 0.42 2.41
CA VAL A 136 11.23 1.77 2.98
C VAL A 136 10.03 2.00 3.89
N PRO A 137 10.15 1.67 5.19
CA PRO A 137 9.07 1.88 6.14
C PRO A 137 8.84 3.38 6.38
N ASN A 138 7.58 3.81 6.51
CA ASN A 138 7.21 5.18 6.86
C ASN A 138 7.87 6.24 5.96
N LEU A 139 7.93 5.99 4.65
CA LEU A 139 8.47 6.94 3.66
C LEU A 139 7.80 8.32 3.78
N TYR A 140 6.51 8.33 4.12
CA TYR A 140 5.80 9.52 4.54
C TYR A 140 4.76 9.13 5.59
N VAL A 141 4.57 9.95 6.62
CA VAL A 141 3.57 9.71 7.67
C VAL A 141 2.90 11.02 8.01
N ASP A 142 1.58 11.03 7.91
CA ASP A 142 0.70 12.06 8.42
C ASP A 142 -0.56 11.43 9.03
N GLY A 143 -1.35 12.20 9.77
CA GLY A 143 -2.62 11.73 10.35
C GLY A 143 -3.60 11.22 9.30
N SER A 144 -3.56 11.78 8.09
CA SER A 144 -4.44 11.43 6.96
C SER A 144 -3.93 10.26 6.12
N CYS A 145 -2.62 10.13 5.90
CA CYS A 145 -2.07 9.03 5.12
C CYS A 145 -0.67 8.61 5.53
N VAL A 146 -0.33 7.35 5.23
CA VAL A 146 1.02 6.81 5.36
C VAL A 146 1.46 6.26 4.01
N VAL A 147 2.74 6.42 3.68
CA VAL A 147 3.38 5.84 2.50
C VAL A 147 4.50 4.92 2.95
N HIS A 148 4.54 3.72 2.38
CA HIS A 148 5.63 2.77 2.49
C HIS A 148 6.22 2.50 1.11
N GLY A 149 7.55 2.42 1.01
CA GLY A 149 8.21 1.86 -0.16
C GLY A 149 8.20 0.33 -0.11
N VAL A 150 7.84 -0.31 -1.22
CA VAL A 150 7.82 -1.77 -1.38
C VAL A 150 8.80 -2.21 -2.46
N ASP A 151 9.30 -3.45 -2.41
CA ASP A 151 10.32 -3.97 -3.33
C ASP A 151 9.88 -4.12 -4.78
N GLY A 152 8.59 -3.97 -5.07
CA GLY A 152 8.08 -4.05 -6.44
C GLY A 152 6.58 -3.82 -6.54
N PRO A 153 6.04 -3.83 -7.78
CA PRO A 153 4.61 -3.69 -8.02
C PRO A 153 3.84 -4.86 -7.37
N LEU A 154 2.67 -4.55 -6.81
CA LEU A 154 1.82 -5.53 -6.14
C LEU A 154 0.93 -6.20 -7.17
N VAL A 155 0.84 -7.52 -7.09
CA VAL A 155 -0.13 -8.29 -7.87
C VAL A 155 -1.39 -8.47 -7.03
N PRO A 156 -2.55 -7.99 -7.48
CA PRO A 156 -3.77 -8.08 -6.70
C PRO A 156 -4.25 -9.52 -6.62
N ILE A 157 -4.54 -9.98 -5.41
CA ILE A 157 -5.23 -11.25 -5.23
C ILE A 157 -6.72 -10.96 -5.26
N SER A 158 -7.41 -11.52 -6.26
CA SER A 158 -8.87 -11.44 -6.35
C SER A 158 -9.48 -12.14 -5.14
N SER A 159 -10.29 -11.42 -4.36
CA SER A 159 -11.09 -12.07 -3.33
C SER A 159 -12.15 -12.97 -4.00
N PRO A 160 -12.46 -14.17 -3.46
CA PRO A 160 -13.56 -14.97 -3.98
C PRO A 160 -14.87 -14.16 -3.98
N PRO A 161 -15.81 -14.44 -4.89
CA PRO A 161 -17.09 -13.75 -4.91
C PRO A 161 -17.79 -13.96 -3.57
N ILE A 162 -18.08 -12.88 -2.84
CA ILE A 162 -19.05 -12.92 -1.76
C ILE A 162 -20.41 -13.08 -2.45
N ASP A 163 -21.05 -14.23 -2.25
CA ASP A 163 -22.40 -14.49 -2.73
C ASP A 163 -23.37 -13.62 -1.92
N ASP A 164 -23.73 -12.46 -2.47
CA ASP A 164 -24.70 -11.52 -1.89
C ASP A 164 -26.15 -12.02 -2.04
N SER A 165 -26.38 -13.30 -2.37
CA SER A 165 -27.72 -13.87 -2.42
C SER A 165 -28.37 -13.80 -1.03
N PRO A 166 -29.58 -13.22 -0.89
CA PRO A 166 -30.25 -13.15 0.39
C PRO A 166 -30.46 -14.57 0.93
N ILE A 167 -29.94 -14.83 2.13
CA ILE A 167 -30.11 -16.09 2.86
C ILE A 167 -31.60 -16.22 3.22
N MET A 168 -32.40 -16.73 2.29
CA MET A 168 -33.69 -17.31 2.61
C MET A 168 -33.42 -18.65 3.27
N ALA A 169 -33.56 -18.69 4.60
CA ALA A 169 -33.48 -19.88 5.40
C ALA A 169 -34.52 -20.91 4.93
N THR A 170 -34.12 -21.81 4.04
CA THR A 170 -34.89 -23.02 3.74
C THR A 170 -34.17 -24.24 4.30
N ARG A 171 -34.78 -24.75 5.37
CA ARG A 171 -34.73 -26.12 5.92
C ARG A 171 -33.78 -27.11 5.23
N LYS A 172 -32.83 -27.58 6.06
CA LYS A 172 -32.01 -28.80 5.97
C LYS A 172 -32.53 -29.87 4.99
N PHE A 173 -31.70 -30.22 4.00
CA PHE A 173 -31.58 -31.60 3.53
C PHE A 173 -30.14 -32.06 3.68
N ARG A 174 -29.97 -33.10 4.49
CA ARG A 174 -28.72 -33.81 4.71
C ARG A 174 -28.47 -34.66 3.47
N VAL A 175 -27.51 -34.28 2.64
CA VAL A 175 -27.03 -35.12 1.54
C VAL A 175 -25.51 -35.25 1.68
N VAL A 176 -25.07 -36.42 2.15
CA VAL A 176 -23.70 -36.92 2.00
C VAL A 176 -23.69 -37.69 0.68
N PRO A 177 -22.84 -37.35 -0.30
CA PRO A 177 -21.64 -38.17 -0.57
C PRO A 177 -20.50 -37.32 -1.21
N LYS A 178 -19.30 -37.77 -1.57
CA LYS A 178 -18.61 -39.07 -1.62
C LYS A 178 -17.11 -38.73 -1.58
N ARG A 179 -16.28 -39.52 -0.89
CA ARG A 179 -14.81 -39.43 -0.94
C ARG A 179 -14.32 -39.50 -2.39
N GLN A 180 -13.53 -38.51 -2.81
CA GLN A 180 -12.53 -38.66 -3.87
C GLN A 180 -11.17 -38.23 -3.31
N THR A 181 -10.33 -39.24 -3.16
CA THR A 181 -8.90 -39.19 -2.85
C THR A 181 -8.10 -38.72 -4.07
N LEU A 182 -6.88 -38.21 -3.80
CA LEU A 182 -5.76 -37.85 -4.72
C LEU A 182 -5.73 -36.35 -5.05
N GLN A 183 -4.67 -35.55 -4.84
CA GLN A 183 -3.23 -35.80 -4.69
C GLN A 183 -2.61 -34.79 -3.70
N ILE A 184 -2.03 -35.28 -2.61
CA ILE A 184 -1.14 -34.49 -1.73
C ILE A 184 0.28 -34.64 -2.29
N SER A 185 0.70 -33.70 -3.13
CA SER A 185 2.11 -33.43 -3.40
C SER A 185 2.19 -31.95 -3.75
N THR A 186 2.60 -31.05 -2.86
CA THR A 186 4.02 -30.65 -2.75
C THR A 186 4.28 -29.80 -1.49
N TYR A 187 3.70 -30.14 -0.33
CA TYR A 187 3.93 -29.37 0.91
C TYR A 187 5.20 -29.77 1.72
N SER A 188 6.17 -30.46 1.13
CA SER A 188 7.34 -30.97 1.87
C SER A 188 8.66 -30.56 1.24
N ARG A 189 8.97 -29.26 1.22
CA ARG A 189 10.36 -28.83 0.97
C ARG A 189 10.89 -27.63 1.76
N PHE A 190 10.11 -27.01 2.64
CA PHE A 190 10.58 -25.86 3.42
C PHE A 190 10.98 -26.14 4.87
N ILE A 191 10.74 -27.35 5.40
CA ILE A 191 11.13 -27.70 6.78
C ILE A 191 12.26 -28.74 6.78
N ARG A 192 13.47 -28.38 6.31
CA ARG A 192 14.74 -29.10 6.62
C ARG A 192 16.00 -28.23 6.49
N ARG A 193 15.96 -26.92 6.77
CA ARG A 193 17.19 -26.10 6.87
C ARG A 193 17.14 -25.04 7.98
N ALA A 194 16.88 -25.50 9.19
CA ALA A 194 17.21 -24.91 10.49
C ALA A 194 16.71 -25.97 11.48
N THR A 195 17.48 -26.66 12.30
CA THR A 195 18.47 -26.19 13.27
C THR A 195 19.18 -27.46 13.78
N ALA A 196 20.50 -27.53 13.75
CA ALA A 196 21.24 -28.51 14.56
C ALA A 196 21.70 -27.77 15.83
N PRO A 197 21.11 -28.04 17.01
CA PRO A 197 21.61 -27.49 18.25
C PRO A 197 22.85 -28.29 18.71
N ASN A 198 23.94 -27.56 18.91
CA ASN A 198 25.16 -28.01 19.54
C ASN A 198 24.87 -28.22 21.03
N VAL A 199 24.88 -29.47 21.51
CA VAL A 199 24.69 -29.80 22.93
C VAL A 199 26.01 -30.29 23.49
N THR A 200 26.70 -29.39 24.18
CA THR A 200 27.74 -29.70 25.15
C THR A 200 27.13 -30.45 26.33
N LYS A 201 27.69 -31.60 26.71
CA LYS A 201 27.47 -32.17 28.05
C LYS A 201 28.79 -32.69 28.63
N LYS A 202 29.15 -32.09 29.76
CA LYS A 202 30.34 -32.29 30.60
C LYS A 202 30.33 -33.64 31.35
N ASP A 203 31.54 -34.19 31.47
CA ASP A 203 32.17 -34.89 32.60
C ASP A 203 31.55 -36.15 33.23
N ALA A 204 32.27 -37.29 33.13
CA ALA A 204 32.78 -38.05 34.29
C ALA A 204 33.73 -39.23 33.86
N LYS A 205 34.98 -39.20 34.35
CA LYS A 205 35.96 -40.32 34.52
C LYS A 205 35.53 -41.16 35.78
N PRO A 206 36.13 -42.31 36.18
CA PRO A 206 37.35 -42.98 35.70
C PRO A 206 37.37 -44.54 35.70
N GLY A 207 38.48 -45.13 35.25
CA GLY A 207 38.85 -46.52 35.58
C GLY A 207 39.98 -47.11 34.72
N PHE A 208 41.21 -47.12 35.25
CA PHE A 208 42.32 -48.01 34.86
C PHE A 208 42.11 -49.39 35.52
N PRO A 209 42.73 -50.48 35.04
CA PRO A 209 44.17 -50.77 35.15
C PRO A 209 44.92 -50.83 33.81
#